data_AF-A0A7J8NW69-F1
#
_entry.id   AF-A0A7J8NW69-F1
#
_cell.length_a   1.000
_cell.length_b   1.000
_cell.length_c   1.000
_cell.angle_alpha   90.00
_cell.angle_beta   90.00
_cell.angle_gamma   90.00
#
_symmetry.space_group_name_H-M   'P 1'
#
loop_
_entity.id
_entity.type
_entity.pdbx_description
1 polymer ?
#
loop_
_entity_poly.entity_id
_entity_poly.type
_entity_poly.pdbx_seq_one_letter_code
_entity_poly.pdbx_strand_id
1 'polypeptide(L)'
;MLECPFPKRKDEEVRTAHFDEFAGGSSCTLEVQRALPVLKKAYGDSMHKVLHVGPDTCSVVSKLLKEDDTQAWGVEPYDLDDADAGCKSLVHKGIVRVADIKFPLPYRAKSFSLVIVSDALDYLSPRYLNRTLPELARVSSDGVIIFSGYLGQQRAKVTELSKFGRPAKYRSSTWWIRYFVETKLEENEAAANKFEQASTKRLTIAAMATANMLSSLFPLFSLVCFISIFCLLSLSKKASISSSSPTYPHFHLVKPTMVTGNIEPNATSGSNPYTSSSSSCDYSDGSWIHDPDVRFDRYDSSCKEIFKGWNCILNKKSNGRDIVKWRWKPRNCHLPPFDPLKFLHTYRDTNIGILISHEILKLEKVRAKLNCFVGFVGDSLNRNMFVSLFCALRRVAGDVKKWRPSGADRGFTFLHYNLTIAYHRTNLLARYGSWSANSNGGKLEDLGYKEGYRVDVDIPEGTWEKAPGFHDILIFNTGH
;
A
#
# COMPACT_ATOMS: atom_id res chain seq x y z
N MET A 1 -17.54 17.98 -1.33
CA MET A 1 -16.21 17.38 -1.04
C MET A 1 -15.70 17.97 0.28
N LEU A 2 -14.98 17.20 1.10
CA LEU A 2 -14.42 17.68 2.37
C LEU A 2 -12.90 17.58 2.34
N GLU A 3 -12.21 18.68 2.65
CA GLU A 3 -10.75 18.74 2.77
C GLU A 3 -10.31 18.36 4.19
N CYS A 4 -9.12 17.75 4.33
CA CYS A 4 -8.50 17.46 5.61
C CYS A 4 -7.38 18.48 5.92
N PRO A 5 -7.04 18.76 7.20
CA PRO A 5 -7.74 18.31 8.40
C PRO A 5 -9.09 19.03 8.55
N PHE A 6 -10.09 18.34 9.08
CA PHE A 6 -11.37 18.95 9.41
C PHE A 6 -11.18 19.87 10.64
N PRO A 7 -11.77 21.08 10.68
CA PRO A 7 -11.46 22.08 11.71
C PRO A 7 -11.67 21.56 13.15
N LYS A 8 -10.64 21.74 14.00
CA LYS A 8 -10.60 21.32 15.42
C LYS A 8 -11.36 22.26 16.36
N ARG A 9 -11.77 21.73 17.52
CA ARG A 9 -12.31 22.48 18.69
C ARG A 9 -11.15 23.23 19.39
N LYS A 10 -11.36 24.46 19.87
CA LYS A 10 -10.36 25.18 20.69
C LYS A 10 -10.02 24.47 22.01
N ASP A 11 -10.95 23.69 22.57
CA ASP A 11 -10.76 23.02 23.87
C ASP A 11 -9.90 21.74 23.81
N GLU A 12 -9.72 21.17 22.61
CA GLU A 12 -8.86 20.00 22.39
C GLU A 12 -7.37 20.38 22.29
N GLU A 13 -7.07 21.67 22.07
CA GLU A 13 -5.70 22.19 21.97
C GLU A 13 -4.92 22.03 23.29
N VAL A 14 -5.62 22.00 24.43
CA VAL A 14 -5.00 21.89 25.77
C VAL A 14 -4.75 20.44 26.21
N ARG A 15 -5.48 19.45 25.66
CA ARG A 15 -5.32 18.03 26.06
C ARG A 15 -4.31 17.24 25.21
N THR A 16 -4.03 17.68 23.98
CA THR A 16 -3.09 16.97 23.08
C THR A 16 -1.65 17.47 23.10
N ALA A 17 -1.35 18.54 23.84
CA ALA A 17 0.03 19.03 24.00
C ALA A 17 0.99 18.00 24.64
N HIS A 18 0.50 16.87 25.14
CA HIS A 18 1.30 15.79 25.71
C HIS A 18 1.35 14.48 24.89
N PHE A 19 0.72 14.42 23.71
CA PHE A 19 0.67 13.19 22.88
C PHE A 19 1.21 13.35 21.46
N ASP A 20 1.72 14.52 21.07
CA ASP A 20 2.10 14.84 19.69
C ASP A 20 3.57 14.51 19.32
N GLU A 21 4.20 13.52 19.95
CA GLU A 21 5.53 13.05 19.52
C GLU A 21 5.60 11.57 19.06
N PHE A 22 4.49 10.82 19.11
CA PHE A 22 4.50 9.40 18.69
C PHE A 22 3.23 8.97 17.94
N ALA A 23 2.98 9.53 16.75
CA ALA A 23 2.19 8.86 15.70
C ALA A 23 2.37 9.56 14.33
N GLY A 24 3.36 9.13 13.56
CA GLY A 24 3.53 9.60 12.18
C GLY A 24 2.51 8.99 11.22
N GLY A 25 1.61 9.81 10.67
CA GLY A 25 0.80 9.50 9.48
C GLY A 25 -0.40 10.43 9.31
N SER A 26 -0.38 11.28 8.29
CA SER A 26 -1.46 12.21 7.94
C SER A 26 -2.52 11.49 7.08
N SER A 27 -3.50 10.85 7.72
CA SER A 27 -4.64 10.19 7.05
C SER A 27 -5.97 10.86 7.41
N CYS A 28 -6.81 11.11 6.39
CA CYS A 28 -8.19 11.60 6.51
C CYS A 28 -9.12 10.63 7.25
N THR A 29 -8.71 9.38 7.51
CA THR A 29 -9.53 8.39 8.22
C THR A 29 -10.02 8.90 9.58
N LEU A 30 -9.14 9.55 10.36
CA LEU A 30 -9.51 10.11 11.66
C LEU A 30 -10.53 11.25 11.49
N GLU A 31 -10.44 12.00 10.40
CA GLU A 31 -11.36 13.09 10.07
C GLU A 31 -12.74 12.59 9.67
N VAL A 32 -12.84 11.45 8.96
CA VAL A 32 -14.13 10.78 8.70
C VAL A 32 -14.85 10.52 10.01
N GLN A 33 -14.16 9.91 10.98
CA GLN A 33 -14.73 9.58 12.28
C GLN A 33 -15.18 10.80 13.09
N ARG A 34 -14.53 11.96 12.91
CA ARG A 34 -14.91 13.24 13.52
C ARG A 34 -16.11 13.89 12.81
N ALA A 35 -16.21 13.71 11.49
CA ALA A 35 -17.29 14.24 10.67
C ALA A 35 -18.59 13.44 10.79
N LEU A 36 -18.54 12.14 11.15
CA LEU A 36 -19.73 11.27 11.25
C LEU A 36 -20.93 11.90 12.00
N PRO A 37 -20.78 12.53 13.19
CA PRO A 37 -21.93 13.15 13.86
C PRO A 37 -22.53 14.34 13.10
N VAL A 38 -21.69 15.10 12.37
CA VAL A 38 -22.14 16.23 11.55
C VAL A 38 -22.86 15.72 10.31
N LEU A 39 -22.33 14.66 9.69
CA LEU A 39 -22.97 13.97 8.57
C LEU A 39 -24.33 13.40 8.98
N LYS A 40 -24.43 12.74 10.14
CA LYS A 40 -25.71 12.23 10.66
C LYS A 40 -26.74 13.35 10.84
N LYS A 41 -26.32 14.53 11.30
CA LYS A 41 -27.21 15.69 11.42
C LYS A 41 -27.62 16.27 10.06
N ALA A 42 -26.73 16.25 9.08
CA ALA A 42 -26.98 16.79 7.75
C ALA A 42 -27.89 15.88 6.91
N TYR A 43 -27.67 14.58 6.98
CA TYR A 43 -28.40 13.56 6.22
C TYR A 43 -29.62 13.03 6.98
N GLY A 44 -29.62 13.07 8.32
CA GLY A 44 -30.73 12.57 9.14
C GLY A 44 -31.05 11.11 8.81
N ASP A 45 -32.33 10.83 8.61
CA ASP A 45 -32.86 9.49 8.31
C ASP A 45 -32.35 8.92 6.97
N SER A 46 -31.80 9.76 6.09
CA SER A 46 -31.18 9.28 4.86
C SER A 46 -29.86 8.53 5.10
N MET A 47 -29.23 8.65 6.27
CA MET A 47 -27.98 7.95 6.59
C MET A 47 -28.19 6.52 7.13
N HIS A 48 -29.09 5.74 6.54
CA HIS A 48 -29.48 4.41 7.02
C HIS A 48 -28.67 3.25 6.41
N LYS A 49 -28.12 3.40 5.19
CA LYS A 49 -27.26 2.40 4.53
C LYS A 49 -26.00 3.05 3.99
N VAL A 50 -24.89 2.90 4.71
CA VAL A 50 -23.63 3.56 4.41
C VAL A 50 -22.61 2.58 3.85
N LEU A 51 -21.97 2.93 2.73
CA LEU A 51 -20.78 2.25 2.24
C LEU A 51 -19.55 3.13 2.49
N HIS A 52 -18.59 2.62 3.26
CA HIS A 52 -17.28 3.26 3.37
C HIS A 52 -16.28 2.61 2.39
N VAL A 53 -15.49 3.44 1.70
CA VAL A 53 -14.45 3.00 0.76
C VAL A 53 -13.15 3.72 1.05
N GLY A 54 -12.12 2.97 1.45
CA GLY A 54 -10.83 3.56 1.77
C GLY A 54 -10.03 2.74 2.78
N PRO A 55 -8.79 3.16 3.08
CA PRO A 55 -7.99 2.54 4.12
C PRO A 55 -8.70 2.63 5.48
N ASP A 56 -8.38 1.67 6.35
CA ASP A 56 -8.91 1.60 7.72
C ASP A 56 -10.46 1.52 7.75
N THR A 57 -11.04 0.98 6.68
CA THR A 57 -12.49 0.80 6.51
C THR A 57 -13.11 0.05 7.68
N CYS A 58 -12.42 -0.98 8.19
CA CYS A 58 -12.86 -1.74 9.36
C CYS A 58 -13.14 -0.85 10.58
N SER A 59 -12.33 0.18 10.81
CA SER A 59 -12.48 1.10 11.95
C SER A 59 -13.70 1.99 11.79
N VAL A 60 -13.89 2.56 10.59
CA VAL A 60 -15.05 3.41 10.28
C VAL A 60 -16.35 2.61 10.34
N VAL A 61 -16.39 1.43 9.72
CA VAL A 61 -17.56 0.55 9.70
C VAL A 61 -17.89 0.06 11.11
N SER A 62 -16.91 -0.36 11.91
CA SER A 62 -17.12 -0.76 13.31
C SER A 62 -17.76 0.35 14.14
N LYS A 63 -17.38 1.61 13.89
CA LYS A 63 -17.98 2.77 14.56
C LYS A 63 -19.43 3.02 14.09
N LEU A 64 -19.68 2.94 12.79
CA LEU A 64 -21.03 3.11 12.22
C LEU A 64 -21.99 2.02 12.69
N LEU A 65 -21.54 0.77 12.81
CA LEU A 65 -22.35 -0.36 13.28
C LEU A 65 -22.75 -0.27 14.77
N LYS A 66 -22.10 0.59 15.55
CA LYS A 66 -22.49 0.86 16.95
C LYS A 66 -23.62 1.88 17.06
N GLU A 67 -24.03 2.49 15.94
CA GLU A 67 -25.13 3.43 15.90
C GLU A 67 -26.42 2.68 15.56
N ASP A 68 -27.47 2.85 16.37
CA ASP A 68 -28.67 2.00 16.33
C ASP A 68 -29.45 2.06 14.99
N ASP A 69 -29.33 3.16 14.22
CA ASP A 69 -30.09 3.41 13.00
C ASP A 69 -29.25 3.36 11.71
N THR A 70 -28.03 2.82 11.75
CA THR A 70 -27.13 2.83 10.59
C THR A 70 -26.58 1.44 10.26
N GLN A 71 -26.96 0.92 9.09
CA GLN A 71 -26.31 -0.24 8.51
C GLN A 71 -25.08 0.21 7.72
N ALA A 72 -23.95 -0.45 7.94
CA ALA A 72 -22.68 -0.06 7.34
C ALA A 72 -21.95 -1.23 6.68
N TRP A 73 -21.40 -0.97 5.50
CA TRP A 73 -20.54 -1.88 4.75
C TRP A 73 -19.24 -1.19 4.39
N GLY A 74 -18.24 -2.01 4.11
CA GLY A 74 -16.90 -1.54 3.78
C GLY A 74 -16.35 -2.13 2.50
N VAL A 75 -15.59 -1.33 1.76
CA VAL A 75 -14.63 -1.81 0.76
C VAL A 75 -13.25 -1.34 1.17
N GLU A 76 -12.40 -2.31 1.49
CA GLU A 76 -10.98 -2.10 1.76
C GLU A 76 -10.19 -2.36 0.46
N PRO A 77 -9.65 -1.31 -0.19
CA PRO A 77 -8.91 -1.46 -1.45
C PRO A 77 -7.54 -2.15 -1.35
N TYR A 78 -7.08 -2.48 -0.13
CA TYR A 78 -5.73 -2.99 0.12
C TYR A 78 -5.74 -4.30 0.93
N ASP A 79 -4.65 -5.07 0.84
CA ASP A 79 -4.48 -6.32 1.58
C ASP A 79 -4.49 -6.07 3.10
N LEU A 80 -5.09 -7.00 3.85
CA LEU A 80 -5.32 -6.93 5.31
C LEU A 80 -4.31 -7.77 6.12
N ASP A 81 -3.08 -7.92 5.61
CA ASP A 81 -2.09 -8.87 6.16
C ASP A 81 -1.79 -8.62 7.66
N ASP A 82 -1.84 -7.36 8.12
CA ASP A 82 -1.60 -6.94 9.51
C ASP A 82 -2.90 -6.56 10.27
N ALA A 83 -4.08 -6.96 9.77
CA ALA A 83 -5.35 -6.55 10.38
C ALA A 83 -5.64 -7.25 11.72
N ASP A 84 -6.23 -6.49 12.64
CA ASP A 84 -6.67 -7.00 13.94
C ASP A 84 -7.81 -8.03 13.81
N ALA A 85 -8.08 -8.76 14.90
CA ALA A 85 -9.11 -9.80 14.92
C ALA A 85 -10.53 -9.25 14.64
N GLY A 86 -10.80 -7.99 15.00
CA GLY A 86 -12.08 -7.33 14.76
C GLY A 86 -12.31 -7.08 13.27
N CYS A 87 -11.30 -6.57 12.57
CA CYS A 87 -11.32 -6.35 11.13
C CYS A 87 -11.43 -7.68 10.36
N LYS A 88 -10.67 -8.70 10.76
CA LYS A 88 -10.79 -10.06 10.19
C LYS A 88 -12.21 -10.63 10.36
N SER A 89 -12.86 -10.38 11.51
CA SER A 89 -14.25 -10.78 11.75
C SER A 89 -15.25 -10.05 10.82
N LEU A 90 -15.10 -8.74 10.63
CA LEU A 90 -15.94 -7.97 9.70
C LEU A 90 -15.81 -8.46 8.26
N VAL A 91 -14.60 -8.87 7.85
CA VAL A 91 -14.34 -9.43 6.53
C VAL A 91 -14.95 -10.82 6.39
N HIS A 92 -14.77 -11.68 7.39
CA HIS A 92 -15.34 -13.02 7.40
C HIS A 92 -16.87 -12.99 7.34
N LYS A 93 -17.52 -12.02 8.01
CA LYS A 93 -18.96 -11.77 7.94
C LYS A 93 -19.44 -11.16 6.61
N GLY A 94 -18.52 -10.83 5.69
CA GLY A 94 -18.84 -10.18 4.42
C GLY A 94 -19.33 -8.73 4.54
N ILE A 95 -19.20 -8.12 5.73
CA ILE A 95 -19.56 -6.72 5.99
C ILE A 95 -18.51 -5.80 5.35
N VAL A 96 -17.23 -6.16 5.47
CA VAL A 96 -16.12 -5.49 4.79
C VAL A 96 -15.59 -6.41 3.70
N ARG A 97 -15.42 -5.90 2.47
CA ARG A 97 -14.85 -6.64 1.35
C ARG A 97 -13.48 -6.08 1.00
N VAL A 98 -12.51 -6.96 0.80
CA VAL A 98 -11.22 -6.58 0.21
C VAL A 98 -11.40 -6.58 -1.31
N ALA A 99 -11.39 -5.40 -1.93
CA ALA A 99 -11.63 -5.28 -3.37
C ALA A 99 -10.97 -4.05 -3.98
N ASP A 100 -10.33 -4.21 -5.13
CA ASP A 100 -9.69 -3.11 -5.86
C ASP A 100 -10.74 -2.19 -6.51
N ILE A 101 -10.86 -0.98 -5.98
CA ILE A 101 -11.82 0.05 -6.42
C ILE A 101 -11.60 0.53 -7.86
N LYS A 102 -10.50 0.13 -8.51
CA LYS A 102 -10.28 0.37 -9.96
C LYS A 102 -11.27 -0.41 -10.83
N PHE A 103 -11.93 -1.42 -10.27
CA PHE A 103 -12.91 -2.26 -10.95
C PHE A 103 -14.31 -2.02 -10.40
N PRO A 104 -15.37 -2.32 -11.19
CA PRO A 104 -16.75 -2.14 -10.75
C PRO A 104 -17.03 -2.89 -9.45
N LEU A 105 -17.67 -2.20 -8.50
CA LEU A 105 -18.07 -2.81 -7.25
C LEU A 105 -19.25 -3.77 -7.48
N PRO A 106 -19.28 -4.94 -6.83
CA PRO A 106 -20.31 -5.96 -7.03
C PRO A 106 -21.64 -5.61 -6.32
N TYR A 107 -22.03 -4.34 -6.37
CA TYR A 107 -23.27 -3.82 -5.80
C TYR A 107 -24.17 -3.30 -6.92
N ARG A 108 -25.48 -3.51 -6.76
CA ARG A 108 -26.48 -2.96 -7.68
C ARG A 108 -26.49 -1.42 -7.58
N ALA A 109 -27.00 -0.76 -8.62
CA ALA A 109 -27.17 0.69 -8.55
C ALA A 109 -28.07 1.06 -7.36
N LYS A 110 -27.77 2.17 -6.68
CA LYS A 110 -28.52 2.69 -5.53
C LYS A 110 -28.70 1.70 -4.37
N SER A 111 -27.71 0.85 -4.12
CA SER A 111 -27.73 -0.12 -3.01
C SER A 111 -27.51 0.54 -1.64
N PHE A 112 -26.83 1.68 -1.63
CA PHE A 112 -26.48 2.44 -0.44
C PHE A 112 -27.11 3.82 -0.52
N SER A 113 -27.56 4.36 0.61
CA SER A 113 -28.04 5.73 0.64
C SER A 113 -26.89 6.71 0.50
N LEU A 114 -25.80 6.44 1.20
CA LEU A 114 -24.61 7.28 1.24
C LEU A 114 -23.33 6.47 1.01
N VAL A 115 -22.45 6.98 0.15
CA VAL A 115 -21.10 6.41 -0.04
C VAL A 115 -20.08 7.41 0.49
N ILE A 116 -19.24 6.98 1.43
CA ILE A 116 -18.17 7.77 2.02
C ILE A 116 -16.83 7.23 1.53
N VAL A 117 -16.03 8.09 0.92
CA VAL A 117 -14.72 7.73 0.36
C VAL A 117 -13.65 8.55 1.06
N SER A 118 -12.63 7.90 1.60
CA SER A 118 -11.50 8.57 2.26
C SER A 118 -10.18 7.98 1.79
N ASP A 119 -9.16 8.84 1.59
CA ASP A 119 -7.78 8.44 1.26
C ASP A 119 -7.62 7.35 0.18
N ALA A 120 -8.55 7.29 -0.79
CA ALA A 120 -8.56 6.25 -1.81
C ALA A 120 -8.42 6.84 -3.22
N LEU A 121 -9.18 7.90 -3.51
CA LEU A 121 -9.22 8.50 -4.85
C LEU A 121 -7.93 9.25 -5.21
N ASP A 122 -7.23 9.80 -4.22
CA ASP A 122 -5.98 10.53 -4.42
C ASP A 122 -4.85 9.67 -4.99
N TYR A 123 -4.95 8.34 -4.81
CA TYR A 123 -4.01 7.34 -5.33
C TYR A 123 -4.35 6.87 -6.76
N LEU A 124 -5.52 7.25 -7.28
CA LEU A 124 -5.94 6.87 -8.62
C LEU A 124 -5.40 7.85 -9.68
N SER A 125 -4.91 7.31 -10.79
CA SER A 125 -4.63 8.10 -11.99
C SER A 125 -5.93 8.65 -12.60
N PRO A 126 -5.90 9.76 -13.36
CA PRO A 126 -7.10 10.31 -14.01
C PRO A 126 -7.93 9.27 -14.77
N ARG A 127 -7.29 8.36 -15.51
CA ARG A 127 -7.98 7.27 -16.24
C ARG A 127 -8.85 6.37 -15.34
N TYR A 128 -8.36 6.01 -14.14
CA TYR A 128 -9.11 5.16 -13.22
C TYR A 128 -10.13 5.97 -12.44
N LEU A 129 -9.81 7.21 -12.08
CA LEU A 129 -10.75 8.11 -11.42
C LEU A 129 -12.01 8.31 -12.26
N ASN A 130 -11.85 8.49 -13.58
CA ASN A 130 -12.96 8.67 -14.55
C ASN A 130 -13.90 7.47 -14.65
N ARG A 131 -13.49 6.31 -14.16
CA ARG A 131 -14.33 5.11 -14.09
C ARG A 131 -14.84 4.86 -12.67
N THR A 132 -13.97 5.06 -11.70
CA THR A 132 -14.23 4.72 -10.28
C THR A 132 -15.27 5.66 -9.68
N LEU A 133 -15.17 6.96 -9.94
CA LEU A 133 -16.10 7.90 -9.32
C LEU A 133 -17.54 7.74 -9.83
N PRO A 134 -17.79 7.58 -11.15
CA PRO A 134 -19.13 7.22 -11.63
C PRO A 134 -19.65 5.90 -11.07
N GLU A 135 -18.78 4.89 -10.88
CA GLU A 135 -19.18 3.62 -10.25
C GLU A 135 -19.58 3.79 -8.78
N LEU A 136 -18.87 4.63 -8.02
CA LEU A 136 -19.21 4.97 -6.64
C LEU A 136 -20.53 5.77 -6.57
N ALA A 137 -20.74 6.69 -7.51
CA ALA A 137 -22.00 7.41 -7.63
C ALA A 137 -23.16 6.48 -8.00
N ARG A 138 -22.93 5.52 -8.91
CA ARG A 138 -23.94 4.53 -9.34
C ARG A 138 -24.49 3.73 -8.16
N VAL A 139 -23.64 3.31 -7.23
CA VAL A 139 -24.06 2.47 -6.09
C VAL A 139 -24.74 3.28 -4.97
N SER A 140 -24.65 4.61 -5.01
CA SER A 140 -25.30 5.53 -4.08
C SER A 140 -26.68 5.98 -4.58
N SER A 141 -27.64 6.19 -3.68
CA SER A 141 -28.91 6.86 -4.02
C SER A 141 -28.87 8.36 -3.79
N ASP A 142 -28.25 8.82 -2.70
CA ASP A 142 -28.39 10.21 -2.24
C ASP A 142 -27.12 11.05 -2.44
N GLY A 143 -25.94 10.45 -2.31
CA GLY A 143 -24.70 11.15 -2.63
C GLY A 143 -23.41 10.43 -2.26
N VAL A 144 -22.32 10.92 -2.85
CA VAL A 144 -20.96 10.46 -2.55
C VAL A 144 -20.23 11.57 -1.79
N ILE A 145 -19.70 11.25 -0.62
CA ILE A 145 -18.87 12.15 0.17
C ILE A 145 -17.42 11.75 0.00
N ILE A 146 -16.59 12.68 -0.45
CA ILE A 146 -15.17 12.47 -0.69
C ILE A 146 -14.38 13.29 0.33
N PHE A 147 -13.58 12.59 1.12
CA PHE A 147 -12.51 13.14 1.96
C PHE A 147 -11.19 13.02 1.19
N SER A 148 -10.57 14.15 0.88
CA SER A 148 -9.35 14.20 0.06
C SER A 148 -8.46 15.38 0.44
N GLY A 149 -7.14 15.14 0.44
CA GLY A 149 -6.08 16.15 0.55
C GLY A 149 -5.88 16.82 1.91
N TYR A 150 -4.62 17.25 2.17
CA TYR A 150 -4.22 18.16 3.26
C TYR A 150 -3.86 19.55 2.70
N LEU A 151 -4.33 20.63 3.34
CA LEU A 151 -3.99 22.01 2.99
C LEU A 151 -2.47 22.21 2.81
N GLY A 152 -2.05 22.71 1.64
CA GLY A 152 -0.67 23.12 1.36
C GLY A 152 0.29 22.02 0.87
N GLN A 153 -0.12 20.75 0.78
CA GLN A 153 0.74 19.67 0.28
C GLN A 153 0.32 19.21 -1.13
N GLN A 154 1.24 19.25 -2.08
CA GLN A 154 1.01 18.79 -3.46
C GLN A 154 1.25 17.27 -3.64
N ARG A 155 1.92 16.62 -2.69
CA ARG A 155 2.23 15.17 -2.69
C ARG A 155 2.37 14.63 -1.27
N ALA A 156 1.97 13.37 -1.06
CA ALA A 156 2.18 12.62 0.18
C ALA A 156 3.66 12.51 0.55
N LYS A 157 3.97 12.48 1.86
CA LYS A 157 5.35 12.25 2.34
C LYS A 157 5.77 10.81 2.04
N VAL A 158 7.08 10.59 1.83
CA VAL A 158 7.66 9.30 1.40
C VAL A 158 7.33 8.12 2.33
N THR A 159 7.03 8.38 3.61
CA THR A 159 6.61 7.36 4.59
C THR A 159 5.20 6.81 4.34
N GLU A 160 4.29 7.62 3.80
CA GLU A 160 2.92 7.22 3.43
C GLU A 160 2.89 6.32 2.18
N LEU A 161 3.96 6.32 1.37
CA LEU A 161 4.11 5.44 0.19
C LEU A 161 4.04 3.95 0.51
N SER A 162 4.33 3.57 1.76
CA SER A 162 4.46 2.17 2.17
C SER A 162 3.11 1.44 2.21
N LYS A 163 1.99 2.13 2.49
CA LYS A 163 0.64 1.54 2.45
C LYS A 163 0.01 1.56 1.04
N PHE A 164 0.26 2.60 0.26
CA PHE A 164 -0.54 2.87 -0.95
C PHE A 164 0.14 2.57 -2.28
N GLY A 165 1.42 2.18 -2.28
CA GLY A 165 2.15 1.70 -3.46
C GLY A 165 2.45 2.74 -4.55
N ARG A 166 1.88 3.96 -4.47
CA ARG A 166 2.15 5.15 -5.29
C ARG A 166 2.03 6.42 -4.42
N PRO A 167 2.73 7.52 -4.73
CA PRO A 167 2.49 8.81 -4.07
C PRO A 167 1.06 9.27 -4.35
N ALA A 168 0.33 9.65 -3.29
CA ALA A 168 -0.94 10.35 -3.44
C ALA A 168 -0.71 11.62 -4.26
N LYS A 169 -1.54 11.82 -5.27
CA LYS A 169 -1.58 13.08 -6.02
C LYS A 169 -2.74 13.90 -5.47
N TYR A 170 -2.45 14.70 -4.46
CA TYR A 170 -3.42 15.64 -3.91
C TYR A 170 -3.81 16.63 -5.01
N ARG A 171 -5.11 16.85 -5.15
CA ARG A 171 -5.71 17.76 -6.13
C ARG A 171 -6.33 18.92 -5.36
N SER A 172 -6.25 20.12 -5.91
CA SER A 172 -6.93 21.27 -5.31
C SER A 172 -8.45 21.10 -5.40
N SER A 173 -9.18 21.77 -4.51
CA SER A 173 -10.64 21.94 -4.61
C SER A 173 -11.07 22.40 -6.01
N THR A 174 -10.38 23.37 -6.60
CA THR A 174 -10.65 23.86 -7.96
C THR A 174 -10.50 22.79 -9.04
N TRP A 175 -9.56 21.85 -8.87
CA TRP A 175 -9.41 20.72 -9.78
C TRP A 175 -10.61 19.77 -9.67
N TRP A 176 -11.02 19.46 -8.44
CA TRP A 176 -12.18 18.59 -8.18
C TRP A 176 -13.48 19.20 -8.68
N ILE A 177 -13.69 20.51 -8.52
CA ILE A 177 -14.87 21.21 -9.06
C ILE A 177 -14.94 21.05 -10.58
N ARG A 178 -13.84 21.33 -11.31
CA ARG A 178 -13.79 21.13 -12.76
C ARG A 178 -14.08 19.69 -13.15
N TYR A 179 -13.53 18.76 -12.38
CA TYR A 179 -13.70 17.34 -12.60
C TYR A 179 -15.16 16.87 -12.45
N PHE A 180 -15.86 17.34 -11.41
CA PHE A 180 -17.27 17.01 -11.20
C PHE A 180 -18.14 17.57 -12.33
N VAL A 181 -17.87 18.79 -12.79
CA VAL A 181 -18.54 19.39 -13.97
C VAL A 181 -18.32 18.55 -15.22
N GLU A 182 -17.08 18.15 -15.52
CA GLU A 182 -16.76 17.30 -16.68
C GLU A 182 -17.42 15.92 -16.62
N THR A 183 -17.62 15.37 -15.42
CA THR A 183 -18.20 14.04 -15.19
C THR A 183 -19.71 14.06 -14.97
N LYS A 184 -20.36 15.22 -15.08
CA LYS A 184 -21.80 15.42 -14.84
C LYS A 184 -22.23 14.98 -13.44
N LEU A 185 -21.35 15.16 -12.45
CA LEU A 185 -21.67 15.01 -11.04
C LEU A 185 -21.97 16.39 -10.47
N GLU A 186 -23.17 16.55 -9.93
CA GLU A 186 -23.63 17.80 -9.35
C GLU A 186 -23.44 17.80 -7.84
N GLU A 187 -23.16 18.97 -7.28
CA GLU A 187 -23.10 19.13 -5.83
C GLU A 187 -24.51 19.08 -5.24
N ASN A 188 -24.69 18.29 -4.18
CA ASN A 188 -25.96 18.25 -3.46
C ASN A 188 -26.06 19.49 -2.55
N GLU A 189 -26.55 20.61 -3.10
CA GLU A 189 -26.66 21.90 -2.41
C GLU A 189 -27.46 21.79 -1.10
N ALA A 190 -28.53 20.98 -1.09
CA ALA A 190 -29.34 20.77 0.11
C ALA A 190 -28.55 20.09 1.23
N ALA A 191 -27.77 19.06 0.91
CA ALA A 191 -26.90 18.39 1.86
C ALA A 191 -25.72 19.28 2.30
N ALA A 192 -25.14 20.05 1.37
CA ALA A 192 -24.06 21.00 1.65
C ALA A 192 -24.52 22.09 2.65
N ASN A 193 -25.67 22.71 2.40
CA ASN A 193 -26.26 23.73 3.28
C ASN A 193 -26.58 23.16 4.67
N LYS A 194 -27.16 21.95 4.75
CA LYS A 194 -27.43 21.29 6.04
C LYS A 194 -26.14 20.93 6.78
N PHE A 195 -25.10 20.53 6.05
CA PHE A 195 -23.79 20.24 6.62
C PHE A 195 -23.14 21.49 7.20
N GLU A 196 -23.17 22.61 6.48
CA GLU A 196 -22.62 23.90 6.94
C GLU A 196 -23.39 24.45 8.17
N GLN A 197 -24.72 24.33 8.18
CA GLN A 197 -25.52 24.68 9.35
C GLN A 197 -25.22 23.77 10.55
N ALA A 198 -25.01 22.47 10.30
CA ALA A 198 -24.70 21.48 11.33
C ALA A 198 -23.30 21.70 11.94
N SER A 199 -22.31 22.07 11.12
CA SER A 199 -20.94 22.35 11.56
C SER A 199 -20.86 23.67 12.35
N THR A 200 -21.56 24.72 11.90
CA THR A 200 -21.55 26.05 12.52
C THR A 200 -22.30 26.11 13.85
N LYS A 201 -23.45 25.43 13.97
CA LYS A 201 -24.20 25.31 15.25
C LYS A 201 -23.39 24.60 16.35
N ARG A 202 -22.46 23.72 15.96
CA ARG A 202 -21.62 22.98 16.92
C ARG A 202 -20.48 23.85 17.47
N LEU A 203 -19.99 24.83 16.69
CA LEU A 203 -19.00 25.81 17.12
C LEU A 203 -19.58 26.82 18.13
N THR A 204 -20.85 27.20 17.97
CA THR A 204 -21.54 28.16 18.87
C THR A 204 -21.94 27.54 20.21
N ILE A 205 -22.44 26.29 20.21
CA ILE A 205 -22.78 25.57 21.46
C ILE A 205 -21.52 25.28 22.30
N ALA A 206 -20.40 24.93 21.66
CA ALA A 206 -19.13 24.73 22.35
C ALA A 206 -18.59 26.02 23.00
N ALA A 207 -18.73 27.17 22.32
CA ALA A 207 -18.33 28.48 22.87
C ALA A 207 -19.19 28.92 24.08
N MET A 208 -20.47 28.54 24.12
CA MET A 208 -21.34 28.82 25.27
C MET A 208 -21.01 27.94 26.49
N ALA A 209 -20.61 26.68 26.28
CA ALA A 209 -20.22 25.77 27.36
C ALA A 209 -18.88 26.16 28.02
N THR A 210 -17.95 26.73 27.27
CA THR A 210 -16.65 27.18 27.79
C THR A 210 -16.75 28.49 28.58
N ALA A 211 -17.65 29.39 28.18
CA ALA A 211 -17.93 30.64 28.92
C ALA A 211 -18.50 30.36 30.34
N ASN A 212 -19.34 29.34 30.49
CA ASN A 212 -19.89 28.93 31.78
C ASN A 212 -18.88 28.18 32.68
N MET A 213 -17.84 27.57 32.10
CA MET A 213 -16.77 26.92 32.88
C MET A 213 -15.70 27.90 33.34
N LEU A 214 -15.40 28.96 32.56
CA LEU A 214 -14.44 29.98 32.99
C LEU A 214 -14.98 30.85 34.14
N SER A 215 -16.28 31.09 34.22
CA SER A 215 -16.87 31.93 35.29
C SER A 215 -16.75 31.31 36.69
N SER A 216 -16.60 29.99 36.81
CA SER A 216 -16.49 29.30 38.11
C SER A 216 -15.05 29.17 38.63
N LEU A 217 -14.03 29.48 37.84
CA LEU A 217 -12.60 29.26 38.18
C LEU A 217 -11.84 30.55 38.55
N PHE A 218 -12.41 31.73 38.28
CA PHE A 218 -11.83 33.03 38.64
C PHE A 218 -11.44 33.20 40.13
N PRO A 219 -12.23 32.76 41.13
CA PRO A 219 -11.85 32.95 42.53
C PRO A 219 -10.68 32.05 42.98
N LEU A 220 -10.48 30.89 42.34
CA LEU A 220 -9.39 29.95 42.66
C LEU A 220 -8.03 30.42 42.13
N PHE A 221 -8.01 31.00 40.92
CA PHE A 221 -6.76 31.54 40.33
C PHE A 221 -6.25 32.77 41.09
N SER A 222 -7.14 33.61 41.60
CA SER A 222 -6.74 34.76 42.43
C SER A 222 -6.04 34.29 43.71
N LEU A 223 -6.58 33.27 44.38
CA LEU A 223 -6.02 32.73 45.64
C LEU A 223 -4.62 32.13 45.45
N VAL A 224 -4.38 31.40 44.36
CA VAL A 224 -3.07 30.76 44.08
C VAL A 224 -1.99 31.80 43.77
N CYS A 225 -2.34 32.86 43.04
CA CYS A 225 -1.42 33.96 42.76
C CYS A 225 -0.99 34.71 44.03
N PHE A 226 -1.89 34.91 44.99
CA PHE A 226 -1.55 35.53 46.28
C PHE A 226 -0.59 34.68 47.11
N ILE A 227 -0.75 33.35 47.13
CA ILE A 227 0.11 32.43 47.89
C ILE A 227 1.52 32.37 47.27
N SER A 228 1.62 32.32 45.94
CA SER A 228 2.90 32.27 45.22
C SER A 228 3.77 33.51 45.48
N ILE A 229 3.16 34.70 45.48
CA ILE A 229 3.85 35.95 45.77
C ILE A 229 4.34 35.99 47.22
N PHE A 230 3.56 35.46 48.17
CA PHE A 230 3.95 35.40 49.59
C PHE A 230 5.10 34.41 49.85
N CYS A 231 5.15 33.28 49.12
CA CYS A 231 6.25 32.33 49.18
C CYS A 231 7.55 32.87 48.57
N LEU A 232 7.48 33.61 47.46
CA LEU A 232 8.69 34.16 46.83
C LEU A 232 9.35 35.27 47.67
N LEU A 233 8.58 35.99 48.49
CA LEU A 233 9.08 37.04 49.39
C LEU A 233 9.71 36.49 50.69
N SER A 234 9.53 35.21 51.02
CA SER A 234 10.05 34.59 52.25
C SER A 234 11.39 33.85 52.07
N LEU A 235 11.78 33.52 50.82
CA LEU A 235 13.00 32.74 50.52
C LEU A 235 14.26 33.56 50.21
N SER A 236 14.22 34.89 50.32
CA SER A 236 15.38 35.77 50.00
C SER A 236 16.27 36.13 51.19
N LYS A 237 16.28 35.36 52.29
CA LYS A 237 17.27 35.50 53.38
C LYS A 237 17.93 34.17 53.77
N LYS A 238 19.01 33.81 53.08
CA LYS A 238 20.37 33.48 53.61
C LYS A 238 21.17 32.58 52.65
N ALA A 239 22.39 33.05 52.33
CA ALA A 239 23.51 32.35 51.68
C ALA A 239 24.14 31.31 52.66
N SER A 240 25.08 30.38 52.39
CA SER A 240 26.09 30.13 51.33
C SER A 240 26.89 28.84 51.73
N ILE A 241 27.70 28.26 50.81
CA ILE A 241 29.07 27.63 50.98
C ILE A 241 29.32 26.20 50.38
N SER A 242 30.32 26.17 49.45
CA SER A 242 31.41 25.22 49.00
C SER A 242 31.24 23.70 48.74
N SER A 243 31.61 23.20 47.53
CA SER A 243 32.83 22.43 47.07
C SER A 243 32.67 20.89 47.19
N SER A 244 33.20 19.94 46.36
CA SER A 244 34.25 19.80 45.35
C SER A 244 34.04 18.54 44.42
N SER A 245 34.80 18.44 43.31
CA SER A 245 34.95 17.41 42.22
C SER A 245 35.24 15.94 42.65
N PRO A 246 35.26 14.85 41.79
CA PRO A 246 35.85 14.79 40.41
C PRO A 246 35.41 13.73 39.33
N THR A 247 35.98 13.90 38.11
CA THR A 247 36.47 12.93 37.06
C THR A 247 35.57 12.21 36.00
N TYR A 248 35.72 12.63 34.71
CA TYR A 248 35.97 11.98 33.38
C TYR A 248 35.54 10.50 33.03
N PRO A 249 35.50 10.04 31.74
CA PRO A 249 35.76 10.71 30.44
C PRO A 249 34.79 10.44 29.26
N HIS A 250 35.06 11.20 28.19
CA HIS A 250 34.57 11.17 26.79
C HIS A 250 34.79 9.85 26.02
N PHE A 251 33.88 9.55 25.07
CA PHE A 251 34.11 8.61 23.96
C PHE A 251 34.23 9.34 22.61
N HIS A 252 35.26 8.96 21.87
CA HIS A 252 35.68 9.50 20.57
C HIS A 252 34.94 8.88 19.38
N LEU A 253 34.70 9.72 18.39
CA LEU A 253 34.21 9.46 17.04
C LEU A 253 35.35 8.91 16.15
N VAL A 254 35.18 7.73 15.54
CA VAL A 254 36.11 7.16 14.56
C VAL A 254 35.57 7.32 13.14
N LYS A 255 36.37 7.97 12.28
CA LYS A 255 36.20 8.08 10.82
C LYS A 255 36.70 6.80 10.12
N PRO A 256 36.13 6.40 8.96
CA PRO A 256 36.65 5.32 8.15
C PRO A 256 37.80 5.79 7.25
N THR A 257 38.89 5.02 7.24
CA THR A 257 40.05 5.18 6.35
C THR A 257 39.89 4.27 5.13
N MET A 258 40.08 4.85 3.93
CA MET A 258 40.19 4.10 2.68
C MET A 258 41.55 3.40 2.61
N VAL A 259 41.54 2.10 2.28
CA VAL A 259 42.74 1.34 1.91
C VAL A 259 42.62 0.97 0.44
N THR A 260 43.50 1.56 -0.37
CA THR A 260 43.79 1.18 -1.75
C THR A 260 44.76 0.00 -1.76
N GLY A 261 44.32 -1.14 -2.28
CA GLY A 261 45.17 -2.28 -2.58
C GLY A 261 45.21 -2.54 -4.10
N ASN A 262 46.37 -2.33 -4.71
CA ASN A 262 46.67 -2.68 -6.10
C ASN A 262 46.88 -4.19 -6.22
N ILE A 263 46.24 -4.84 -7.19
CA ILE A 263 46.58 -6.21 -7.62
C ILE A 263 46.58 -6.25 -9.15
N GLU A 264 47.76 -6.56 -9.71
CA GLU A 264 48.02 -6.81 -11.13
C GLU A 264 47.38 -8.12 -11.62
N PRO A 265 46.98 -8.23 -12.91
CA PRO A 265 46.47 -9.47 -13.48
C PRO A 265 47.60 -10.31 -14.09
N ASN A 266 47.86 -11.49 -13.52
CA ASN A 266 48.70 -12.49 -14.16
C ASN A 266 47.81 -13.49 -14.92
N ALA A 267 47.93 -13.48 -16.25
CA ALA A 267 47.27 -14.41 -17.15
C ALA A 267 48.01 -15.76 -17.14
N THR A 268 47.31 -16.83 -16.78
CA THR A 268 47.75 -18.20 -17.09
C THR A 268 46.60 -18.95 -17.74
N SER A 269 46.83 -19.29 -18.99
CA SER A 269 46.03 -20.15 -19.85
C SER A 269 45.97 -21.58 -19.29
N GLY A 270 44.81 -21.98 -18.79
CA GLY A 270 44.48 -23.36 -18.46
C GLY A 270 43.35 -23.85 -19.36
N SER A 271 43.66 -24.85 -20.19
CA SER A 271 42.73 -25.58 -21.04
C SER A 271 41.56 -26.17 -20.24
N ASN A 272 40.33 -25.93 -20.71
CA ASN A 272 39.11 -26.42 -20.07
C ASN A 272 38.73 -27.79 -20.69
N PRO A 273 38.82 -28.92 -19.95
CA PRO A 273 38.49 -30.24 -20.47
C PRO A 273 37.04 -30.57 -20.14
N TYR A 274 36.09 -29.99 -20.87
CA TYR A 274 34.69 -30.41 -20.80
C TYR A 274 34.04 -30.32 -22.19
N THR A 275 34.50 -31.16 -23.11
CA THR A 275 33.66 -31.66 -24.21
C THR A 275 33.03 -32.97 -23.75
N SER A 276 32.01 -32.89 -22.89
CA SER A 276 31.10 -34.01 -22.63
C SER A 276 29.76 -33.72 -23.31
N SER A 277 29.44 -34.60 -24.27
CA SER A 277 28.15 -34.81 -24.94
C SER A 277 26.94 -34.06 -24.34
N SER A 278 26.32 -33.22 -25.15
CA SER A 278 25.15 -32.38 -24.81
C SER A 278 23.86 -33.19 -24.59
N SER A 279 23.80 -34.01 -23.54
CA SER A 279 22.53 -34.34 -22.92
C SER A 279 22.04 -33.09 -22.18
N SER A 280 20.83 -32.61 -22.48
CA SER A 280 20.19 -31.53 -21.72
C SER A 280 20.24 -31.86 -20.23
N CYS A 281 20.75 -30.96 -19.39
CA CYS A 281 20.75 -31.21 -17.95
C CYS A 281 19.33 -31.17 -17.40
N ASP A 282 18.96 -32.20 -16.63
CA ASP A 282 17.80 -32.16 -15.76
C ASP A 282 18.14 -31.38 -14.48
N TYR A 283 17.63 -30.16 -14.37
CA TYR A 283 17.81 -29.30 -13.20
C TYR A 283 16.88 -29.65 -12.03
N SER A 284 15.89 -30.54 -12.24
CA SER A 284 14.94 -30.97 -11.22
C SER A 284 15.44 -32.15 -10.37
N ASP A 285 16.41 -32.91 -10.86
CA ASP A 285 17.06 -34.00 -10.12
C ASP A 285 18.38 -33.54 -9.47
N GLY A 286 18.42 -33.57 -8.14
CA GLY A 286 19.56 -33.10 -7.37
C GLY A 286 19.35 -33.18 -5.87
N SER A 287 20.17 -32.44 -5.13
CA SER A 287 20.10 -32.37 -3.68
C SER A 287 20.46 -30.98 -3.17
N TRP A 288 19.89 -30.60 -2.04
CA TRP A 288 20.32 -29.42 -1.28
C TRP A 288 21.67 -29.68 -0.64
N ILE A 289 22.61 -28.77 -0.85
CA ILE A 289 23.92 -28.79 -0.20
C ILE A 289 24.13 -27.51 0.58
N HIS A 290 24.80 -27.63 1.73
CA HIS A 290 25.19 -26.49 2.55
C HIS A 290 26.52 -25.94 2.03
N ASP A 291 26.51 -24.67 1.63
CA ASP A 291 27.66 -23.95 1.09
C ASP A 291 28.03 -22.80 2.04
N PRO A 292 29.07 -22.97 2.88
CA PRO A 292 29.47 -21.94 3.84
C PRO A 292 30.14 -20.74 3.14
N ASP A 293 30.61 -20.92 1.91
CA ASP A 293 31.41 -19.95 1.14
C ASP A 293 30.57 -19.16 0.15
N VAL A 294 29.23 -19.06 0.34
CA VAL A 294 28.37 -18.21 -0.49
C VAL A 294 28.83 -16.76 -0.35
N ARG A 295 29.71 -16.34 -1.28
CA ARG A 295 30.47 -15.09 -1.21
C ARG A 295 29.60 -13.84 -1.32
N PHE A 296 28.33 -13.99 -1.70
CA PHE A 296 27.38 -12.91 -1.86
C PHE A 296 25.99 -13.37 -1.45
N ASP A 297 25.44 -12.75 -0.39
CA ASP A 297 24.01 -12.78 -0.15
C ASP A 297 23.30 -12.27 -1.41
N ARG A 298 22.53 -13.15 -2.07
CA ARG A 298 21.77 -12.85 -3.30
C ARG A 298 20.99 -11.54 -3.14
N TYR A 299 20.41 -11.34 -1.96
CA TYR A 299 19.89 -10.09 -1.47
C TYR A 299 19.83 -10.15 0.07
N ASP A 300 19.73 -8.99 0.72
CA ASP A 300 19.67 -8.90 2.18
C ASP A 300 18.26 -8.52 2.69
N SER A 301 18.14 -8.40 4.01
CA SER A 301 16.90 -8.04 4.69
C SER A 301 16.47 -6.58 4.50
N SER A 302 17.25 -5.75 3.81
CA SER A 302 16.95 -4.33 3.59
C SER A 302 15.99 -4.09 2.41
N CYS A 303 15.80 -5.10 1.56
CA CYS A 303 14.91 -4.98 0.40
C CYS A 303 13.45 -4.75 0.85
N LYS A 304 12.92 -3.57 0.53
CA LYS A 304 11.59 -3.11 0.99
C LYS A 304 10.41 -3.87 0.40
N GLU A 305 10.62 -4.66 -0.66
CA GLU A 305 9.56 -5.48 -1.26
C GLU A 305 9.37 -6.82 -0.54
N ILE A 306 10.29 -7.20 0.36
CA ILE A 306 10.08 -8.33 1.26
C ILE A 306 9.00 -7.95 2.26
N PHE A 307 7.94 -8.76 2.36
CA PHE A 307 6.89 -8.54 3.35
C PHE A 307 7.48 -8.60 4.76
N LYS A 308 7.17 -7.61 5.60
CA LYS A 308 7.79 -7.45 6.93
C LYS A 308 7.62 -8.70 7.80
N GLY A 309 6.42 -9.29 7.82
CA GLY A 309 6.16 -10.51 8.59
C GLY A 309 6.94 -11.75 8.11
N TRP A 310 7.43 -11.77 6.87
CA TRP A 310 8.19 -12.89 6.29
C TRP A 310 9.69 -12.64 6.21
N ASN A 311 10.15 -11.45 6.59
CA ASN A 311 11.57 -11.12 6.60
C ASN A 311 12.27 -11.79 7.79
N CYS A 312 12.63 -13.06 7.61
CA CYS A 312 13.19 -13.91 8.66
C CYS A 312 14.44 -13.33 9.32
N ILE A 313 15.32 -12.71 8.54
CA ILE A 313 16.56 -12.10 9.05
C ILE A 313 16.23 -10.82 9.85
N LEU A 314 15.36 -9.95 9.32
CA LEU A 314 14.93 -8.72 10.04
C LEU A 314 14.19 -9.06 11.34
N ASN A 315 13.37 -10.10 11.32
CA ASN A 315 12.60 -10.59 12.46
C ASN A 315 13.43 -11.47 13.41
N LYS A 316 14.76 -11.52 13.24
CA LYS A 316 15.70 -12.22 14.13
C LYS A 316 15.38 -13.71 14.32
N LYS A 317 14.87 -14.39 13.28
CA LYS A 317 14.71 -15.84 13.29
C LYS A 317 16.08 -16.49 13.52
N SER A 318 16.18 -17.37 14.51
CA SER A 318 17.44 -17.96 14.98
C SER A 318 18.29 -18.58 13.86
N ASN A 319 17.67 -19.31 12.94
CA ASN A 319 18.36 -19.95 11.81
C ASN A 319 18.23 -19.19 10.48
N GLY A 320 17.78 -17.93 10.48
CA GLY A 320 17.51 -17.17 9.25
C GLY A 320 18.73 -16.98 8.35
N ARG A 321 19.91 -16.75 8.94
CA ARG A 321 21.18 -16.59 8.20
C ARG A 321 21.79 -17.90 7.73
N ASP A 322 21.39 -19.03 8.33
CA ASP A 322 21.90 -20.34 7.91
C ASP A 322 21.08 -20.91 6.74
N ILE A 323 19.79 -20.57 6.67
CA ILE A 323 18.93 -20.99 5.54
C ILE A 323 19.48 -20.49 4.20
N VAL A 324 20.04 -19.27 4.14
CA VAL A 324 20.56 -18.69 2.88
C VAL A 324 21.85 -19.35 2.37
N LYS A 325 22.52 -20.16 3.22
CA LYS A 325 23.73 -20.94 2.86
C LYS A 325 23.41 -22.22 2.10
N TRP A 326 22.14 -22.60 2.01
CA TRP A 326 21.73 -23.77 1.23
C TRP A 326 21.60 -23.42 -0.25
N ARG A 327 22.13 -24.29 -1.11
CA ARG A 327 21.94 -24.21 -2.56
C ARG A 327 21.58 -25.56 -3.16
N TRP A 328 20.81 -25.49 -4.24
CA TRP A 328 20.47 -26.66 -5.04
C TRP A 328 21.66 -27.07 -5.92
N LYS A 329 22.02 -28.36 -5.91
CA LYS A 329 23.03 -28.94 -6.79
C LYS A 329 22.37 -30.06 -7.63
N PRO A 330 22.18 -29.85 -8.95
CA PRO A 330 21.76 -30.92 -9.84
C PRO A 330 22.74 -32.08 -9.82
N ARG A 331 22.25 -33.31 -10.03
CA ARG A 331 23.05 -34.54 -9.89
C ARG A 331 24.14 -34.63 -10.95
N ASN A 332 23.80 -34.34 -12.20
CA ASN A 332 24.63 -34.65 -13.36
C ASN A 332 25.16 -33.40 -14.09
N CYS A 333 25.01 -32.20 -13.52
CA CYS A 333 25.52 -30.99 -14.13
C CYS A 333 25.83 -29.87 -13.13
N HIS A 334 26.52 -28.86 -13.64
CA HIS A 334 26.83 -27.65 -12.90
C HIS A 334 25.72 -26.61 -13.09
N LEU A 335 25.09 -26.18 -11.99
CA LEU A 335 24.23 -25.00 -11.95
C LEU A 335 25.07 -23.80 -11.47
N PRO A 336 25.40 -22.83 -12.35
CA PRO A 336 26.17 -21.67 -11.96
C PRO A 336 25.40 -20.81 -10.94
N PRO A 337 26.09 -20.16 -9.99
CA PRO A 337 25.46 -19.19 -9.10
C PRO A 337 24.74 -18.09 -9.89
N PHE A 338 23.61 -17.62 -9.35
CA PHE A 338 22.86 -16.54 -9.96
C PHE A 338 23.67 -15.23 -9.91
N ASP A 339 24.01 -14.71 -11.08
CA ASP A 339 24.65 -13.40 -11.24
C ASP A 339 23.58 -12.37 -11.68
N PRO A 340 23.17 -11.45 -10.78
CA PRO A 340 22.13 -10.47 -11.09
C PRO A 340 22.58 -9.45 -12.13
N LEU A 341 23.87 -9.11 -12.20
CA LEU A 341 24.36 -8.13 -13.17
C LEU A 341 24.38 -8.77 -14.56
N LYS A 342 24.90 -9.99 -14.67
CA LYS A 342 24.84 -10.78 -15.90
C LYS A 342 23.39 -10.97 -16.36
N PHE A 343 22.45 -11.25 -15.44
CA PHE A 343 21.03 -11.34 -15.77
C PHE A 343 20.51 -10.04 -16.40
N LEU A 344 20.76 -8.89 -15.76
CA LEU A 344 20.34 -7.58 -16.28
C LEU A 344 20.91 -7.28 -17.67
N HIS A 345 22.17 -7.63 -17.93
CA HIS A 345 22.78 -7.48 -19.25
C HIS A 345 22.25 -8.48 -20.28
N THR A 346 21.98 -9.72 -19.87
CA THR A 346 21.47 -10.77 -20.77
C THR A 346 20.08 -10.44 -21.28
N TYR A 347 19.23 -9.91 -20.40
CA TYR A 347 17.84 -9.55 -20.72
C TYR A 347 17.66 -8.05 -20.99
N ARG A 348 18.76 -7.34 -21.25
CA ARG A 348 18.70 -5.95 -21.70
C ARG A 348 18.35 -5.94 -23.18
N ASP A 349 17.38 -5.12 -23.53
CA ASP A 349 17.02 -4.85 -24.93
C ASP A 349 16.74 -6.12 -25.78
N THR A 350 16.52 -7.30 -25.16
CA THR A 350 16.23 -8.56 -25.85
C THR A 350 14.83 -8.53 -26.44
N ASN A 351 14.75 -8.22 -27.74
CA ASN A 351 13.70 -8.74 -28.61
C ASN A 351 14.05 -10.20 -28.92
N ILE A 352 13.23 -11.14 -28.47
CA ILE A 352 13.20 -12.47 -29.07
C ILE A 352 12.67 -12.29 -30.51
N GLY A 353 13.55 -12.50 -31.48
CA GLY A 353 13.26 -12.82 -32.89
C GLY A 353 12.04 -12.16 -33.54
N ILE A 354 12.18 -10.91 -33.99
CA ILE A 354 11.53 -10.52 -35.24
C ILE A 354 12.64 -10.13 -36.20
N LEU A 355 12.93 -11.02 -37.16
CA LEU A 355 13.65 -10.70 -38.39
C LEU A 355 12.81 -9.69 -39.18
N ILE A 356 12.78 -8.44 -38.75
CA ILE A 356 12.30 -7.36 -39.60
C ILE A 356 13.51 -6.98 -40.45
N SER A 357 13.41 -7.31 -41.74
CA SER A 357 14.35 -6.95 -42.78
C SER A 357 14.78 -5.48 -42.64
N HIS A 358 16.07 -5.25 -42.91
CA HIS A 358 16.80 -3.99 -42.76
C HIS A 358 16.16 -2.78 -43.47
N GLU A 359 15.12 -3.00 -44.25
CA GLU A 359 14.44 -2.02 -45.10
C GLU A 359 13.26 -1.30 -44.40
N ILE A 360 12.72 -1.84 -43.29
CA ILE A 360 11.60 -1.23 -42.54
C ILE A 360 12.08 -0.21 -41.48
N LEU A 361 13.38 -0.18 -41.17
CA LEU A 361 13.98 0.69 -40.14
C LEU A 361 14.11 2.18 -40.52
N LYS A 362 13.53 2.63 -41.63
CA LYS A 362 13.58 4.05 -42.05
C LYS A 362 12.43 4.93 -41.53
N LEU A 363 11.51 4.41 -40.73
CA LEU A 363 10.46 5.21 -40.11
C LEU A 363 10.80 5.54 -38.66
N GLU A 364 11.17 6.80 -38.38
CA GLU A 364 11.43 7.38 -37.04
C GLU A 364 10.26 7.23 -36.04
N LYS A 365 9.10 6.73 -36.47
CA LYS A 365 7.94 6.40 -35.64
C LYS A 365 7.90 4.96 -35.11
N VAL A 366 8.81 4.07 -35.51
CA VAL A 366 8.89 2.68 -35.00
C VAL A 366 10.09 2.53 -34.05
N ARG A 367 10.35 3.54 -33.20
CA ARG A 367 11.17 3.33 -32.00
C ARG A 367 10.30 2.69 -30.92
N ALA A 368 9.84 1.47 -31.17
CA ALA A 368 9.44 0.59 -30.08
C ALA A 368 10.67 0.49 -29.16
N LYS A 369 10.57 1.14 -28.01
CA LYS A 369 11.62 1.12 -27.00
C LYS A 369 11.78 -0.35 -26.61
N LEU A 370 12.91 -0.96 -26.99
CA LEU A 370 13.30 -2.35 -26.74
C LEU A 370 13.32 -2.58 -25.22
N ASN A 371 12.15 -2.79 -24.62
CA ASN A 371 12.02 -3.11 -23.22
C ASN A 371 11.75 -4.60 -23.12
N CYS A 372 12.59 -5.33 -22.37
CA CYS A 372 12.27 -6.71 -22.02
C CYS A 372 11.29 -6.72 -20.85
N PHE A 373 10.24 -7.53 -20.94
CA PHE A 373 9.18 -7.65 -19.96
C PHE A 373 9.10 -9.09 -19.44
N VAL A 374 9.39 -9.28 -18.15
CA VAL A 374 9.24 -10.56 -17.45
C VAL A 374 7.99 -10.50 -16.59
N GLY A 375 7.03 -11.37 -16.86
CA GLY A 375 5.76 -11.48 -16.14
C GLY A 375 5.71 -12.72 -15.26
N PHE A 376 5.49 -12.51 -13.97
CA PHE A 376 5.12 -13.53 -13.00
C PHE A 376 3.59 -13.57 -12.92
N VAL A 377 2.96 -14.71 -13.18
CA VAL A 377 1.51 -14.87 -13.18
C VAL A 377 1.14 -16.04 -12.30
N GLY A 378 0.49 -15.78 -11.17
CA GLY A 378 0.13 -16.86 -10.26
C GLY A 378 -0.25 -16.42 -8.86
N ASP A 379 -0.08 -17.36 -7.93
CA ASP A 379 -0.46 -17.25 -6.53
C ASP A 379 0.62 -16.57 -5.66
N SER A 380 0.43 -16.67 -4.35
CA SER A 380 1.32 -16.07 -3.35
C SER A 380 2.79 -16.56 -3.41
N LEU A 381 3.05 -17.79 -3.85
CA LEU A 381 4.40 -18.31 -4.02
C LEU A 381 5.09 -17.69 -5.24
N ASN A 382 4.36 -17.41 -6.32
CA ASN A 382 4.91 -16.72 -7.48
C ASN A 382 5.20 -15.24 -7.18
N ARG A 383 4.40 -14.62 -6.30
CA ARG A 383 4.75 -13.32 -5.71
C ARG A 383 6.09 -13.37 -4.97
N ASN A 384 6.36 -14.45 -4.23
CA ASN A 384 7.63 -14.62 -3.52
C ASN A 384 8.81 -14.79 -4.50
N MET A 385 8.61 -15.51 -5.60
CA MET A 385 9.62 -15.63 -6.66
C MET A 385 9.91 -14.28 -7.33
N PHE A 386 8.87 -13.50 -7.65
CA PHE A 386 8.98 -12.14 -8.17
C PHE A 386 9.78 -11.23 -7.22
N VAL A 387 9.45 -11.24 -5.92
CA VAL A 387 10.16 -10.43 -4.92
C VAL A 387 11.63 -10.87 -4.78
N SER A 388 11.90 -12.18 -4.77
CA SER A 388 13.25 -12.72 -4.72
C SER A 388 14.11 -12.23 -5.90
N LEU A 389 13.59 -12.33 -7.12
CA LEU A 389 14.29 -11.84 -8.31
C LEU A 389 14.49 -10.32 -8.23
N PHE A 390 13.44 -9.55 -7.92
CA PHE A 390 13.52 -8.10 -7.77
C PHE A 390 14.63 -7.67 -6.81
N CYS A 391 14.66 -8.26 -5.61
CA CYS A 391 15.62 -7.91 -4.57
C CYS A 391 17.06 -8.24 -4.99
N ALA A 392 17.27 -9.37 -5.68
CA ALA A 392 18.58 -9.73 -6.20
C ALA A 392 19.09 -8.74 -7.24
N LEU A 393 18.23 -8.32 -8.17
CA LEU A 393 18.57 -7.33 -9.20
C LEU A 393 18.78 -5.93 -8.60
N ARG A 394 17.96 -5.53 -7.63
CA ARG A 394 18.03 -4.21 -6.96
C ARG A 394 19.35 -3.97 -6.23
N ARG A 395 20.04 -5.04 -5.83
CA ARG A 395 21.35 -4.98 -5.17
C ARG A 395 22.43 -4.38 -6.09
N VAL A 396 22.35 -4.66 -7.39
CA VAL A 396 23.35 -4.23 -8.39
C VAL A 396 22.86 -3.08 -9.28
N ALA A 397 21.57 -2.72 -9.19
CA ALA A 397 20.98 -1.63 -9.95
C ALA A 397 20.21 -0.66 -9.04
N GLY A 398 20.68 0.60 -8.99
CA GLY A 398 20.07 1.68 -8.20
C GLY A 398 18.84 2.31 -8.84
N ASP A 399 18.89 2.52 -10.15
CA ASP A 399 17.89 3.28 -10.90
C ASP A 399 16.72 2.41 -11.31
N VAL A 400 15.79 2.28 -10.38
CA VAL A 400 14.58 1.47 -10.51
C VAL A 400 13.35 2.36 -10.41
N LYS A 401 12.49 2.28 -11.42
CA LYS A 401 11.18 2.93 -11.44
C LYS A 401 10.10 1.93 -11.07
N LYS A 402 9.28 2.24 -10.07
CA LYS A 402 8.06 1.49 -9.80
C LYS A 402 7.03 1.77 -10.89
N TRP A 403 6.91 0.87 -11.86
CA TRP A 403 6.01 0.96 -12.99
C TRP A 403 5.57 -0.45 -13.37
N ARG A 404 4.30 -0.59 -13.78
CA ARG A 404 3.74 -1.88 -14.15
C ARG A 404 2.89 -1.75 -15.42
N PRO A 405 2.84 -2.80 -16.25
CA PRO A 405 1.91 -2.86 -17.37
C PRO A 405 0.46 -2.92 -16.89
N SER A 406 -0.47 -2.63 -17.79
CA SER A 406 -1.90 -2.69 -17.47
C SER A 406 -2.29 -4.12 -17.08
N GLY A 407 -3.04 -4.28 -15.99
CA GLY A 407 -3.46 -5.59 -15.49
C GLY A 407 -2.47 -6.32 -14.60
N ALA A 408 -1.23 -5.84 -14.46
CA ALA A 408 -0.32 -6.32 -13.42
C ALA A 408 -0.66 -5.69 -12.07
N ASP A 409 -0.41 -6.39 -10.97
CA ASP A 409 -0.57 -5.91 -9.61
C ASP A 409 0.64 -5.08 -9.18
N ARG A 410 1.84 -5.61 -9.47
CA ARG A 410 3.13 -4.99 -9.14
C ARG A 410 4.06 -4.99 -10.34
N GLY A 411 5.03 -4.08 -10.35
CA GLY A 411 6.06 -4.07 -11.36
C GLY A 411 7.13 -3.02 -11.13
N PHE A 412 8.32 -3.29 -11.66
CA PHE A 412 9.50 -2.46 -11.56
C PHE A 412 10.26 -2.48 -12.87
N THR A 413 10.72 -1.30 -13.29
CA THR A 413 11.56 -1.11 -14.48
C THR A 413 12.95 -0.69 -14.05
N PHE A 414 13.96 -1.47 -14.42
CA PHE A 414 15.38 -1.17 -14.29
C PHE A 414 15.81 -0.30 -15.46
N LEU A 415 15.91 1.02 -15.23
CA LEU A 415 15.94 2.01 -16.30
C LEU A 415 17.18 1.90 -17.22
N HIS A 416 18.35 1.58 -16.67
CA HIS A 416 19.58 1.40 -17.45
C HIS A 416 19.58 0.17 -18.35
N TYR A 417 18.73 -0.80 -18.04
CA TYR A 417 18.69 -2.08 -18.71
C TYR A 417 17.42 -2.26 -19.56
N ASN A 418 16.50 -1.29 -19.51
CA ASN A 418 15.18 -1.39 -20.14
C ASN A 418 14.43 -2.68 -19.77
N LEU A 419 14.74 -3.27 -18.62
CA LEU A 419 14.12 -4.50 -18.15
C LEU A 419 12.98 -4.15 -17.19
N THR A 420 11.78 -4.63 -17.47
CA THR A 420 10.65 -4.57 -16.57
C THR A 420 10.32 -5.95 -16.07
N ILE A 421 10.15 -6.09 -14.75
CA ILE A 421 9.56 -7.28 -14.15
C ILE A 421 8.21 -6.90 -13.57
N ALA A 422 7.19 -7.74 -13.75
CA ALA A 422 5.85 -7.50 -13.22
C ALA A 422 5.25 -8.78 -12.62
N TYR A 423 4.28 -8.60 -11.74
CA TYR A 423 3.53 -9.67 -11.10
C TYR A 423 2.03 -9.46 -11.33
N HIS A 424 1.35 -10.52 -11.74
CA HIS A 424 -0.09 -10.65 -11.93
C HIS A 424 -0.62 -11.69 -10.94
N ARG A 425 -1.44 -11.25 -10.00
CA ARG A 425 -2.06 -12.12 -9.01
C ARG A 425 -3.21 -12.89 -9.64
N THR A 426 -3.14 -14.20 -9.56
CA THR A 426 -4.24 -15.10 -9.89
C THR A 426 -4.00 -16.44 -9.21
N ASN A 427 -4.83 -16.79 -8.23
CA ASN A 427 -4.58 -17.97 -7.39
C ASN A 427 -4.69 -19.27 -8.19
N LEU A 428 -5.64 -19.34 -9.14
CA LEU A 428 -5.93 -20.57 -9.91
C LEU A 428 -5.60 -20.47 -11.40
N LEU A 429 -5.15 -19.32 -11.91
CA LEU A 429 -5.10 -18.95 -13.34
C LEU A 429 -6.48 -18.89 -13.99
N ALA A 430 -7.31 -19.92 -13.80
CA ALA A 430 -8.70 -19.99 -14.22
C ALA A 430 -9.61 -19.13 -13.33
N ARG A 431 -10.71 -18.64 -13.91
CA ARG A 431 -11.74 -17.87 -13.23
C ARG A 431 -12.35 -18.69 -12.11
N TYR A 432 -12.39 -18.14 -10.91
CA TYR A 432 -13.04 -18.77 -9.78
C TYR A 432 -13.84 -17.77 -8.95
N GLY A 433 -14.85 -18.27 -8.23
CA GLY A 433 -15.64 -17.43 -7.35
C GLY A 433 -16.66 -18.23 -6.54
N SER A 434 -17.19 -17.58 -5.51
CA SER A 434 -18.34 -18.11 -4.78
C SER A 434 -19.54 -18.22 -5.73
N TRP A 435 -20.17 -19.38 -5.71
CA TRP A 435 -21.37 -19.68 -6.47
C TRP A 435 -22.46 -20.17 -5.51
N SER A 436 -23.69 -19.75 -5.76
CA SER A 436 -24.87 -20.22 -5.06
C SER A 436 -25.96 -20.51 -6.08
N ALA A 437 -26.76 -21.53 -5.79
CA ALA A 437 -27.89 -21.92 -6.62
C ALA A 437 -28.84 -20.74 -6.82
N ASN A 438 -29.41 -20.65 -8.02
CA ASN A 438 -30.44 -19.67 -8.34
C ASN A 438 -31.81 -20.35 -8.51
N SER A 439 -32.89 -19.56 -8.42
CA SER A 439 -34.27 -20.05 -8.56
C SER A 439 -34.61 -20.57 -9.97
N ASN A 440 -33.74 -20.34 -10.95
CA ASN A 440 -33.96 -20.72 -12.34
C ASN A 440 -33.41 -22.12 -12.65
N GLY A 441 -32.76 -22.77 -11.68
CA GLY A 441 -32.12 -24.08 -11.85
C GLY A 441 -30.90 -24.04 -12.76
N GLY A 442 -30.24 -25.19 -12.90
CA GLY A 442 -29.03 -25.34 -13.71
C GLY A 442 -28.35 -26.68 -13.48
N LYS A 443 -27.36 -27.00 -14.32
CA LYS A 443 -26.62 -28.28 -14.24
C LYS A 443 -26.01 -28.56 -12.86
N LEU A 444 -25.61 -27.53 -12.12
CA LEU A 444 -25.02 -27.70 -10.79
C LEU A 444 -26.12 -27.96 -9.74
N GLU A 445 -27.26 -27.28 -9.85
CA GLU A 445 -28.45 -27.52 -9.05
C GLU A 445 -29.03 -28.92 -9.30
N ASP A 446 -29.04 -29.41 -10.54
CA ASP A 446 -29.47 -30.76 -10.93
C ASP A 446 -28.58 -31.86 -10.31
N LEU A 447 -27.30 -31.55 -10.08
CA LEU A 447 -26.35 -32.41 -9.37
C LEU A 447 -26.46 -32.29 -7.84
N GLY A 448 -27.39 -31.47 -7.33
CA GLY A 448 -27.66 -31.29 -5.90
C GLY A 448 -26.81 -30.23 -5.20
N TYR A 449 -25.99 -29.45 -5.94
CA TYR A 449 -25.20 -28.37 -5.34
C TYR A 449 -26.07 -27.14 -5.05
N LYS A 450 -25.95 -26.60 -3.84
CA LYS A 450 -26.69 -25.40 -3.38
C LYS A 450 -25.81 -24.17 -3.22
N GLU A 451 -24.54 -24.37 -2.88
CA GLU A 451 -23.53 -23.34 -2.72
C GLU A 451 -22.14 -23.96 -2.83
N GLY A 452 -21.13 -23.16 -3.13
CA GLY A 452 -19.74 -23.61 -3.20
C GLY A 452 -18.84 -22.64 -3.95
N TYR A 453 -17.68 -23.15 -4.37
CA TYR A 453 -16.78 -22.44 -5.27
C TYR A 453 -16.90 -23.04 -6.67
N ARG A 454 -17.13 -22.17 -7.65
CA ARG A 454 -17.12 -22.52 -9.06
C ARG A 454 -15.78 -22.12 -9.66
N VAL A 455 -15.16 -23.03 -10.41
CA VAL A 455 -13.95 -22.78 -11.19
C VAL A 455 -14.26 -23.05 -12.65
N ASP A 456 -14.17 -22.02 -13.48
CA ASP A 456 -14.34 -22.13 -14.93
C ASP A 456 -12.96 -22.36 -15.56
N VAL A 457 -12.56 -23.63 -15.69
CA VAL A 457 -11.19 -24.04 -16.12
C VAL A 457 -10.82 -23.58 -17.53
N ASP A 458 -11.82 -23.28 -18.35
CA ASP A 458 -11.71 -22.81 -19.73
C ASP A 458 -11.67 -21.29 -19.85
N ILE A 459 -11.79 -20.55 -18.74
CA ILE A 459 -11.84 -19.09 -18.76
C ILE A 459 -10.76 -18.50 -17.84
N PRO A 460 -9.85 -17.65 -18.35
CA PRO A 460 -8.85 -17.03 -17.51
C PRO A 460 -9.45 -16.06 -16.48
N GLU A 461 -8.87 -16.04 -15.29
CA GLU A 461 -9.17 -15.10 -14.20
C GLU A 461 -8.69 -13.68 -14.54
N GLY A 462 -9.54 -12.67 -14.31
CA GLY A 462 -9.11 -11.28 -14.35
C GLY A 462 -8.49 -10.82 -15.68
N THR A 463 -7.36 -10.12 -15.62
CA THR A 463 -6.74 -9.47 -16.80
C THR A 463 -5.38 -10.03 -17.18
N TRP A 464 -4.93 -11.12 -16.53
CA TRP A 464 -3.66 -11.76 -16.87
C TRP A 464 -3.72 -12.44 -18.24
N GLU A 465 -4.90 -12.72 -18.80
CA GLU A 465 -5.06 -13.21 -20.18
C GLU A 465 -4.33 -12.35 -21.22
N LYS A 466 -4.12 -11.06 -20.91
CA LYS A 466 -3.44 -10.08 -21.78
C LYS A 466 -1.93 -10.10 -21.62
N ALA A 467 -1.41 -10.76 -20.57
CA ALA A 467 0.00 -10.85 -20.23
C ALA A 467 0.89 -11.36 -21.39
N PRO A 468 0.48 -12.38 -22.18
CA PRO A 468 1.24 -12.82 -23.34
C PRO A 468 1.39 -11.77 -24.44
N GLY A 469 0.51 -10.77 -24.49
CA GLY A 469 0.55 -9.71 -25.49
C GLY A 469 1.61 -8.63 -25.23
N PHE A 470 2.30 -8.65 -24.09
CA PHE A 470 3.29 -7.63 -23.73
C PHE A 470 4.46 -8.12 -22.88
N HIS A 471 4.47 -9.37 -22.41
CA HIS A 471 5.63 -9.98 -21.75
C HIS A 471 6.41 -10.87 -22.71
N ASP A 472 7.73 -10.74 -22.71
CA ASP A 472 8.63 -11.60 -23.47
C ASP A 472 8.87 -12.93 -22.76
N ILE A 473 8.84 -12.92 -21.42
CA ILE A 473 9.03 -14.09 -20.57
C ILE A 473 7.86 -14.16 -19.60
N LEU A 474 7.19 -15.31 -19.55
CA LEU A 474 6.11 -15.58 -18.60
C LEU A 474 6.46 -16.75 -17.70
N ILE A 475 6.28 -16.56 -16.41
CA ILE A 475 6.52 -17.55 -15.36
C ILE A 475 5.21 -17.77 -14.63
N PHE A 476 4.62 -18.94 -14.83
CA PHE A 476 3.34 -19.30 -14.23
C PHE A 476 3.51 -20.14 -12.96
N ASN A 477 2.59 -19.97 -12.01
CA ASN A 477 2.29 -21.00 -11.03
C ASN A 477 0.80 -20.99 -10.66
N THR A 478 0.36 -22.01 -9.93
CA THR A 478 -0.96 -22.12 -9.33
C THR A 478 -0.95 -23.23 -8.29
N GLY A 479 -1.83 -23.15 -7.29
CA GLY A 479 -2.12 -24.27 -6.38
C GLY A 479 -1.88 -24.00 -4.89
N HIS A 480 -1.27 -22.87 -4.51
CA HIS A 480 -1.20 -22.40 -3.12
C HIS A 480 -2.28 -21.36 -2.85
#